data_AF-A0A6I9NII9-F1
#
_entry.id   AF-A0A6I9NII9-F1
#
_cell.length_a   1.000
_cell.length_b   1.000
_cell.length_c   1.000
_cell.angle_alpha   90.00
_cell.angle_beta   90.00
_cell.angle_gamma   90.00
#
_symmetry.space_group_name_H-M   'P 1'
#
loop_
_entity.id
_entity.type
_entity.pdbx_description
1 polymer ?
#
loop_
_entity_poly.entity_id
_entity_poly.type
_entity_poly.pdbx_seq_one_letter_code
_entity_poly.pdbx_strand_id
1 'polypeptide(L)'
;MVPVGISTAWLWRRSIHLAQTHREHCPHLLRPSSLSLHLGRQLFKGKFYHCEGLDTKNVTNKSDCLQANYRWIRRKYNFDNLVQALMSLFVLSCKDGWVNIMYDGLDAVGVDQQPVRNHNPWMLLYFISFLLIVSFFVLNMFVGVVVENFHKCRQDQEEEETRLREEKRLKMIEKKRRSKENGGAEAKQRPYYADYSPVRLYIHTLCTSHYLDLFITFIICINVFTMSIEHYNQPKYLEEVLKYCNYVFTCIFVVEALLKLSAFGIQRFFKDRWNQLDIGIVALSIVGIALEELKMSSALPINPTIIRIMRVLRIARDTD
;
A
#
# COMPACT_ATOMS: atom_id res chain seq x y z
N MET A 1 -7.32 -12.08 -4.35
CA MET A 1 -6.14 -11.52 -5.04
C MET A 1 -6.58 -11.07 -6.42
N VAL A 2 -7.00 -9.80 -6.54
CA VAL A 2 -7.33 -9.18 -7.83
C VAL A 2 -6.06 -8.46 -8.30
N PRO A 3 -5.56 -8.68 -9.53
CA PRO A 3 -4.34 -8.05 -9.97
C PRO A 3 -4.63 -6.56 -10.26
N VAL A 4 -4.19 -5.69 -9.35
CA VAL A 4 -4.14 -4.25 -9.57
C VAL A 4 -2.95 -3.97 -10.47
N GLY A 5 -3.19 -4.07 -11.78
CA GLY A 5 -2.22 -3.80 -12.82
C GLY A 5 -2.90 -3.11 -14.00
N ILE A 6 -3.70 -2.07 -13.72
CA ILE A 6 -4.15 -1.18 -14.77
C ILE A 6 -2.92 -0.38 -15.22
N SER A 7 -2.24 -0.90 -16.25
CA SER A 7 -1.14 -0.21 -16.90
C SER A 7 -1.66 1.18 -17.31
N THR A 8 -0.88 2.23 -17.08
CA THR A 8 -1.19 3.61 -17.49
C THR A 8 -1.55 3.72 -18.98
N ALA A 9 -1.06 2.78 -19.80
CA ALA A 9 -1.45 2.59 -21.20
C ALA A 9 -2.93 2.19 -21.41
N TRP A 10 -3.54 1.46 -20.47
CA TRP A 10 -4.94 1.06 -20.51
C TRP A 10 -5.87 2.22 -20.14
N LEU A 11 -5.50 3.02 -19.13
CA LEU A 11 -6.17 4.29 -18.84
C LEU A 11 -6.08 5.26 -20.02
N TRP A 12 -4.93 5.30 -20.71
CA TRP A 12 -4.75 6.13 -21.90
C TRP A 12 -5.56 5.63 -23.10
N ARG A 13 -5.59 4.31 -23.37
CA ARG A 13 -6.46 3.74 -24.43
C ARG A 13 -7.93 4.00 -24.14
N ARG A 14 -8.39 3.81 -22.90
CA ARG A 14 -9.78 4.06 -22.54
C ARG A 14 -10.12 5.55 -22.59
N SER A 15 -9.18 6.43 -22.22
CA SER A 15 -9.33 7.89 -22.33
C SER A 15 -9.34 8.38 -23.78
N ILE A 16 -8.54 7.79 -24.68
CA ILE A 16 -8.58 8.09 -26.12
C ILE A 16 -9.88 7.58 -26.73
N HIS A 17 -10.33 6.39 -26.34
CA HIS A 17 -11.56 5.83 -26.87
C HIS A 17 -12.77 6.66 -26.44
N LEU A 18 -12.83 7.08 -25.17
CA LEU A 18 -13.83 8.04 -24.66
C LEU A 18 -13.72 9.42 -25.33
N ALA A 19 -12.50 9.90 -25.63
CA ALA A 19 -12.30 11.17 -26.33
C ALA A 19 -12.73 11.12 -27.81
N GLN A 20 -12.74 9.95 -28.44
CA GLN A 20 -13.28 9.75 -29.79
C GLN A 20 -14.81 9.68 -29.81
N THR A 21 -15.44 9.19 -28.73
CA THR A 21 -16.92 9.12 -28.62
C THR A 21 -17.55 10.43 -28.13
N HIS A 22 -16.81 11.28 -27.39
CA HIS A 22 -17.29 12.57 -26.88
C HIS A 22 -16.48 13.76 -27.44
N ARG A 23 -16.42 13.89 -28.78
CA ARG A 23 -15.77 15.03 -29.45
C ARG A 23 -16.39 16.40 -29.08
N GLU A 24 -17.55 16.42 -28.41
CA GLU A 24 -18.26 17.65 -28.05
C GLU A 24 -18.21 18.03 -26.55
N HIS A 25 -17.67 17.19 -25.65
CA HIS A 25 -17.77 17.44 -24.19
C HIS A 25 -16.44 17.58 -23.42
N CYS A 26 -15.27 17.57 -24.07
CA CYS A 26 -13.99 17.79 -23.39
C CYS A 26 -13.09 18.88 -24.01
N PRO A 27 -13.51 20.16 -23.99
CA PRO A 27 -12.65 21.27 -24.41
C PRO A 27 -11.60 21.70 -23.37
N HIS A 28 -11.66 21.23 -22.12
CA HIS A 28 -10.90 21.84 -21.01
C HIS A 28 -9.50 21.26 -20.76
N LEU A 29 -9.23 19.99 -21.08
CA LEU A 29 -7.90 19.38 -20.89
C LEU A 29 -6.91 19.70 -22.03
N LEU A 30 -7.44 20.01 -23.22
CA LEU A 30 -6.67 20.26 -24.45
C LEU A 30 -6.23 21.73 -24.63
N ARG A 31 -6.87 22.67 -23.92
CA ARG A 31 -6.55 24.11 -24.03
C ARG A 31 -5.27 24.53 -23.28
N PRO A 32 -4.99 24.07 -22.04
CA PRO A 32 -3.76 24.43 -21.33
C PRO A 32 -2.51 23.76 -21.94
N SER A 33 -2.70 22.54 -22.45
CA SER A 33 -1.65 21.76 -23.12
C SER A 33 -1.29 22.35 -24.48
N SER A 34 -2.24 22.90 -25.23
CA SER A 34 -1.95 23.56 -26.51
C SER A 34 -1.19 24.88 -26.34
N LEU A 35 -1.52 25.73 -25.36
CA LEU A 35 -0.78 26.97 -25.10
C LEU A 35 0.65 26.67 -24.65
N SER A 36 0.81 25.75 -23.69
CA SER A 36 2.12 25.36 -23.17
C SER A 36 2.99 24.70 -24.24
N LEU A 37 2.39 23.94 -25.16
CA LEU A 37 3.06 23.37 -26.33
C LEU A 37 3.57 24.43 -27.29
N HIS A 38 2.75 25.43 -27.65
CA HIS A 38 3.19 26.51 -28.53
C HIS A 38 4.28 27.34 -27.86
N LEU A 39 4.12 27.73 -26.60
CA LEU A 39 5.11 28.47 -25.83
C LEU A 39 6.43 27.70 -25.70
N GLY A 40 6.39 26.42 -25.33
CA GLY A 40 7.58 25.58 -25.19
C GLY A 40 8.36 25.45 -26.51
N ARG A 41 7.66 25.29 -27.63
CA ARG A 41 8.31 25.29 -28.95
C ARG A 41 8.94 26.64 -29.29
N GLN A 42 8.26 27.76 -29.01
CA GLN A 42 8.83 29.09 -29.27
C GLN A 42 10.07 29.37 -28.41
N LEU A 43 10.09 28.91 -27.15
CA LEU A 43 11.18 29.17 -26.22
C LEU A 43 12.40 28.27 -26.46
N PHE A 44 12.20 26.99 -26.80
CA PHE A 44 13.24 25.96 -26.73
C PHE A 44 13.58 25.26 -28.06
N LYS A 45 12.89 25.56 -29.16
CA LYS A 45 13.19 24.96 -30.48
C LYS A 45 14.66 25.20 -30.86
N GLY A 46 15.38 24.10 -31.17
CA GLY A 46 16.77 24.11 -31.60
C GLY A 46 17.79 24.33 -30.49
N LYS A 47 17.37 24.49 -29.23
CA LYS A 47 18.28 24.79 -28.09
C LYS A 47 18.68 23.57 -27.27
N PHE A 48 18.01 22.44 -27.44
CA PHE A 48 18.19 21.21 -26.64
C PHE A 48 19.28 20.31 -27.24
N TYR A 49 20.44 20.90 -27.52
CA TYR A 49 21.60 20.21 -28.05
C TYR A 49 22.78 20.41 -27.11
N HIS A 50 23.70 19.44 -27.10
CA HIS A 50 24.94 19.55 -26.35
C HIS A 50 26.05 18.79 -27.07
N CYS A 51 27.28 19.21 -26.83
CA CYS A 51 28.47 18.48 -27.23
C CYS A 51 28.74 17.29 -26.30
N GLU A 52 28.96 16.11 -26.87
CA GLU A 52 29.39 14.88 -26.20
C GLU A 52 30.84 14.59 -26.60
N GLY A 53 31.75 14.61 -25.62
CA GLY A 53 33.19 14.47 -25.80
C GLY A 53 33.91 14.25 -24.46
N LEU A 54 35.24 14.04 -24.50
CA LEU A 54 36.06 13.79 -23.30
C LEU A 54 36.24 15.05 -22.45
N ASP A 55 36.48 16.21 -23.06
CA ASP A 55 36.60 17.50 -22.37
C ASP A 55 35.81 18.61 -23.10
N THR A 56 34.66 18.99 -22.54
CA THR A 56 33.73 19.96 -23.14
C THR A 56 33.79 21.33 -22.47
N LYS A 57 34.76 21.59 -21.57
CA LYS A 57 34.83 22.84 -20.78
C LYS A 57 35.09 24.09 -21.62
N ASN A 58 35.85 23.95 -22.71
CA ASN A 58 36.22 25.05 -23.61
C ASN A 58 35.34 25.14 -24.87
N VAL A 59 34.31 24.30 -25.01
CA VAL A 59 33.42 24.29 -26.17
C VAL A 59 32.28 25.26 -25.93
N THR A 60 32.21 26.34 -26.70
CA THR A 60 31.14 27.33 -26.57
C THR A 60 30.01 27.10 -27.57
N ASN A 61 30.36 26.68 -28.79
CA ASN A 61 29.42 26.52 -29.89
C ASN A 61 29.55 25.15 -30.56
N LYS A 62 28.56 24.82 -31.39
CA LYS A 62 28.58 23.62 -32.23
C LYS A 62 29.82 23.54 -33.13
N SER A 63 30.26 24.66 -33.70
CA SER A 63 31.45 24.71 -34.55
C SER A 63 32.70 24.24 -33.80
N ASP A 64 32.89 24.68 -32.55
CA ASP A 64 34.01 24.29 -31.69
C ASP A 64 33.93 22.79 -31.35
N CYS A 65 32.72 22.29 -31.08
CA CYS A 65 32.48 20.86 -30.82
C CYS A 65 32.92 19.99 -32.01
N LEU A 66 32.54 20.39 -33.23
CA LEU A 66 32.89 19.67 -34.46
C LEU A 66 34.39 19.79 -34.79
N GLN A 67 35.02 20.94 -34.50
CA GLN A 67 36.47 21.13 -34.65
C GLN A 67 37.28 20.25 -33.69
N ALA A 68 36.76 20.03 -32.47
CA ALA A 68 37.36 19.13 -31.48
C ALA A 68 37.10 17.63 -31.76
N ASN A 69 36.49 17.30 -32.91
CA ASN A 69 36.10 15.94 -33.30
C ASN A 69 35.12 15.27 -32.31
N TYR A 70 34.26 16.07 -31.67
CA TYR A 70 33.21 15.63 -30.76
C TYR A 70 31.83 15.56 -31.44
N ARG A 71 30.85 14.95 -30.76
CA ARG A 71 29.51 14.74 -31.32
C ARG A 71 28.52 15.77 -30.79
N TRP A 72 27.90 16.52 -31.69
CA TRP A 72 26.80 17.42 -31.34
C TRP A 72 25.47 16.66 -31.34
N ILE A 73 24.97 16.31 -30.16
CA ILE A 73 23.81 15.42 -30.00
C ILE A 73 22.61 16.15 -29.40
N ARG A 74 21.43 15.80 -29.90
CA ARG A 74 20.14 16.28 -29.38
C ARG A 74 19.72 15.50 -28.15
N ARG A 75 19.11 16.19 -27.18
CA ARG A 75 18.47 15.54 -26.03
C ARG A 75 17.28 14.69 -26.50
N LYS A 76 17.04 13.58 -25.79
CA LYS A 76 15.95 12.62 -26.08
C LYS A 76 14.56 13.30 -26.03
N TYR A 77 14.37 14.17 -25.05
CA TYR A 77 13.16 15.00 -24.89
C TYR A 77 13.52 16.44 -25.27
N ASN A 78 12.85 16.99 -26.28
CA ASN A 78 13.08 18.34 -26.80
C ASN A 78 11.79 18.91 -27.42
N PHE A 79 11.88 20.15 -27.92
CA PHE A 79 10.74 20.93 -28.45
C PHE A 79 10.85 21.26 -29.94
N ASP A 80 11.63 20.51 -30.73
CA ASP A 80 11.87 20.83 -32.14
C ASP A 80 10.62 20.59 -33.01
N ASN A 81 10.03 19.41 -32.83
CA ASN A 81 8.87 18.93 -33.58
C ASN A 81 7.65 18.81 -32.69
N LEU A 82 6.45 18.90 -33.28
CA LEU A 82 5.18 18.80 -32.54
C LEU A 82 5.11 17.54 -31.67
N VAL A 83 5.43 16.38 -32.26
CA VAL A 83 5.38 15.09 -31.57
C VAL A 83 6.40 15.01 -30.43
N GLN A 84 7.62 15.53 -30.64
CA GLN A 84 8.66 15.50 -29.61
C GLN A 84 8.34 16.45 -28.46
N ALA A 85 7.77 17.62 -28.76
CA ALA A 85 7.28 18.56 -27.76
C ALA A 85 6.10 17.97 -26.97
N LEU A 86 5.16 17.28 -27.62
CA LEU A 86 4.08 16.55 -26.94
C LEU A 86 4.62 15.44 -26.03
N MET A 87 5.63 14.68 -26.48
CA MET A 87 6.26 13.65 -25.66
C MET A 87 6.97 14.26 -24.45
N SER A 88 7.67 15.38 -24.62
CA SER A 88 8.33 16.09 -23.52
C SER A 88 7.29 16.63 -22.52
N LEU A 89 6.19 17.21 -22.99
CA LEU A 89 5.10 17.67 -22.12
C LEU A 89 4.36 16.53 -21.41
N PHE A 90 4.21 15.37 -22.06
CA PHE A 90 3.65 14.17 -21.44
C PHE A 90 4.55 13.66 -20.31
N VAL A 91 5.86 13.59 -20.54
CA VAL A 91 6.82 13.19 -19.50
C VAL A 91 6.83 14.19 -18.35
N LEU A 92 6.77 15.49 -18.65
CA LEU A 92 6.59 16.56 -17.66
C LEU A 92 5.29 16.39 -16.86
N SER A 93 4.15 16.08 -17.49
CA SER A 93 2.87 15.89 -16.78
C SER A 93 2.84 14.62 -15.92
N CYS A 94 3.53 13.57 -16.34
CA CYS A 94 3.71 12.35 -15.57
C CYS A 94 4.67 12.52 -14.37
N LYS A 95 5.41 13.64 -14.29
CA LYS A 95 6.44 13.90 -13.26
C LYS A 95 7.49 12.80 -13.17
N ASP A 96 7.76 12.11 -14.27
CA ASP A 96 8.84 11.14 -14.38
C ASP A 96 9.96 11.76 -15.22
N GLY A 97 11.20 11.79 -14.74
CA GLY A 97 12.32 12.41 -15.45
C GLY A 97 12.18 13.91 -15.78
N TRP A 98 11.16 14.60 -15.26
CA TRP A 98 10.85 16.01 -15.55
C TRP A 98 11.97 16.98 -15.16
N VAL A 99 12.71 16.64 -14.10
CA VAL A 99 13.83 17.44 -13.57
C VAL A 99 14.93 17.59 -14.61
N ASN A 100 15.22 16.54 -15.39
CA ASN A 100 16.25 16.58 -16.43
C ASN A 100 15.85 17.51 -17.58
N ILE A 101 14.59 17.45 -18.02
CA ILE A 101 14.05 18.33 -19.08
C ILE A 101 14.07 19.80 -18.63
N MET A 102 13.73 20.04 -17.36
CA MET A 102 13.76 21.37 -16.75
C MET A 102 15.20 21.92 -16.69
N TYR A 103 16.17 21.12 -16.27
CA TYR A 103 17.58 21.55 -16.26
C TYR A 103 18.12 21.80 -17.67
N ASP A 104 17.80 20.94 -18.63
CA ASP A 104 18.15 21.17 -20.04
C ASP A 104 17.55 22.48 -20.58
N GLY A 105 16.34 22.86 -20.12
CA GLY A 105 15.71 24.14 -20.47
C GLY A 105 16.28 25.36 -19.74
N LEU A 106 16.72 25.18 -18.49
CA LEU A 106 17.38 26.22 -17.68
C LEU A 106 18.75 26.60 -18.23
N ASP A 107 19.48 25.59 -18.69
CA ASP A 107 20.84 25.72 -19.21
C ASP A 107 20.86 26.10 -20.70
N ALA A 108 19.70 26.15 -21.35
CA ALA A 108 19.56 26.50 -22.76
C ALA A 108 19.91 27.98 -23.02
N VAL A 109 20.92 28.21 -23.86
CA VAL A 109 21.38 29.55 -24.27
C VAL A 109 20.69 29.97 -25.58
N GLY A 110 21.01 29.28 -26.67
CA GLY A 110 20.59 29.63 -28.02
C GLY A 110 20.73 28.45 -28.99
N VAL A 111 20.39 28.68 -30.26
CA VAL A 111 20.55 27.67 -31.31
C VAL A 111 22.03 27.51 -31.62
N ASP A 112 22.50 26.26 -31.70
CA ASP A 112 23.91 25.89 -31.94
C ASP A 112 24.93 26.42 -30.89
N GLN A 113 24.45 26.83 -29.71
CA GLN A 113 25.25 27.23 -28.55
C GLN A 113 25.28 26.10 -27.51
N GLN A 114 26.43 25.89 -26.85
CA GLN A 114 26.56 24.91 -25.77
C GLN A 114 25.75 25.35 -24.55
N PRO A 115 25.00 24.45 -23.88
CA PRO A 115 24.26 24.81 -22.68
C PRO A 115 25.21 25.27 -21.56
N VAL A 116 24.83 26.37 -20.91
CA VAL A 116 25.59 26.98 -19.82
C VAL A 116 24.74 26.92 -18.57
N ARG A 117 25.32 26.38 -17.50
CA ARG A 117 24.60 26.16 -16.24
C ARG A 117 23.98 27.46 -15.71
N ASN A 118 22.67 27.42 -15.46
CA ASN A 118 21.91 28.55 -14.92
C ASN A 118 21.99 29.84 -15.76
N HIS A 119 22.06 29.71 -17.09
CA HIS A 119 22.09 30.87 -17.99
C HIS A 119 20.80 31.70 -17.89
N ASN A 120 19.63 31.05 -17.87
CA ASN A 120 18.35 31.74 -17.81
C ASN A 120 17.39 31.16 -16.76
N PRO A 121 17.51 31.57 -15.47
CA PRO A 121 16.65 31.09 -14.39
C PRO A 121 15.16 31.37 -14.59
N TRP A 122 14.78 32.37 -15.39
CA TRP A 122 13.38 32.71 -15.63
C TRP A 122 12.61 31.63 -16.40
N MET A 123 13.32 30.80 -17.17
CA MET A 123 12.73 29.65 -17.87
C MET A 123 12.11 28.63 -16.90
N LEU A 124 12.54 28.63 -15.63
CA LEU A 124 11.94 27.81 -14.58
C LEU A 124 10.44 28.09 -14.40
N LEU A 125 10.01 29.35 -14.55
CA LEU A 125 8.61 29.75 -14.40
C LEU A 125 7.70 29.04 -15.42
N TYR A 126 8.19 28.79 -16.64
CA TYR A 126 7.45 28.03 -17.65
C TYR A 126 7.19 26.60 -17.18
N PHE A 127 8.23 25.88 -16.71
CA PHE A 127 8.08 24.50 -16.26
C PHE A 127 7.22 24.39 -15.00
N ILE A 128 7.43 25.26 -14.01
CA ILE A 128 6.67 25.25 -12.75
C ILE A 128 5.20 25.62 -13.00
N SER A 129 4.92 26.66 -13.78
CA SER A 129 3.53 27.03 -14.10
C SER A 129 2.79 25.93 -14.86
N PHE A 130 3.44 25.29 -15.85
CA PHE A 130 2.88 24.13 -16.53
C PHE A 130 2.57 22.97 -15.57
N LEU A 131 3.52 22.62 -14.71
CA LEU A 131 3.37 21.54 -13.74
C LEU A 131 2.23 21.81 -12.74
N LEU A 132 2.10 23.04 -12.25
CA LEU A 132 1.03 23.42 -11.33
C LEU A 132 -0.34 23.35 -12.00
N ILE A 133 -0.48 23.93 -13.19
CA ILE A 133 -1.74 23.93 -13.95
C ILE A 133 -2.16 22.49 -14.26
N VAL A 134 -1.28 21.68 -14.83
CA VAL A 134 -1.63 20.30 -15.20
C VAL A 134 -1.89 19.44 -13.98
N SER A 135 -1.12 19.59 -12.90
CA SER A 135 -1.35 18.84 -11.65
C SER A 135 -2.72 19.16 -11.04
N PHE A 136 -3.13 20.43 -11.05
CA PHE A 136 -4.43 20.85 -10.54
C PHE A 136 -5.57 20.21 -11.34
N PHE A 137 -5.49 20.24 -12.67
CA PHE A 137 -6.51 19.60 -13.53
C PHE A 137 -6.55 18.08 -13.36
N VAL A 138 -5.41 17.41 -13.32
CA VAL A 138 -5.34 15.95 -13.17
C VAL A 138 -5.90 15.53 -11.81
N LEU A 139 -5.56 16.24 -10.73
CA LEU A 139 -6.07 15.96 -9.40
C LEU A 139 -7.58 16.16 -9.34
N ASN A 140 -8.09 17.28 -9.86
CA ASN A 140 -9.53 17.55 -9.86
C ASN A 140 -10.32 16.54 -10.69
N MET A 141 -9.79 16.13 -11.85
CA MET A 141 -10.39 15.07 -12.66
C MET A 141 -10.40 13.73 -11.93
N PHE A 142 -9.29 13.37 -11.28
CA PHE A 142 -9.18 12.13 -10.53
C PHE A 142 -10.16 12.09 -9.35
N VAL A 143 -10.21 13.16 -8.56
CA VAL A 143 -11.17 13.30 -7.46
C VAL A 143 -12.60 13.19 -7.98
N GLY A 144 -12.92 13.86 -9.10
CA GLY A 144 -14.24 13.74 -9.74
C GLY A 144 -14.63 12.29 -10.06
N VAL A 145 -13.74 11.56 -10.74
CA VAL A 145 -13.99 10.14 -11.10
C VAL A 145 -14.06 9.23 -9.88
N VAL A 146 -13.21 9.43 -8.88
CA VAL A 146 -13.24 8.63 -7.65
C VAL A 146 -14.52 8.89 -6.86
N VAL A 147 -14.91 10.15 -6.72
CA VAL A 147 -16.14 10.55 -6.02
C VAL A 147 -17.37 10.00 -6.74
N GLU A 148 -17.42 10.09 -8.07
CA GLU A 148 -18.50 9.50 -8.88
C GLU A 148 -18.58 7.97 -8.68
N ASN A 149 -17.45 7.27 -8.76
CA ASN A 149 -17.42 5.82 -8.51
C ASN A 149 -17.80 5.46 -7.07
N PHE A 150 -17.39 6.27 -6.09
CA PHE A 150 -17.74 6.05 -4.68
C PHE A 150 -19.24 6.24 -4.44
N HIS A 151 -19.83 7.30 -5.01
CA HIS A 151 -21.28 7.50 -4.97
C HIS A 151 -22.03 6.34 -5.62
N LYS A 152 -21.56 5.85 -6.77
CA LYS A 152 -22.15 4.69 -7.43
C LYS A 152 -22.06 3.43 -6.58
N CYS A 153 -20.89 3.12 -6.02
CA CYS A 153 -20.69 1.95 -5.16
C CYS A 153 -21.56 2.02 -3.90
N ARG A 154 -21.71 3.21 -3.31
CA ARG A 154 -22.61 3.41 -2.17
C ARG A 154 -24.08 3.15 -2.51
N GLN A 155 -24.54 3.61 -3.68
CA GLN A 155 -25.90 3.35 -4.15
C GLN A 155 -26.12 1.84 -4.37
N ASP A 156 -25.19 1.18 -5.06
CA ASP A 156 -25.25 -0.27 -5.31
C ASP A 156 -25.28 -1.06 -3.98
N GLN A 157 -24.50 -0.65 -2.96
CA GLN A 157 -24.50 -1.27 -1.63
C GLN A 157 -25.82 -1.07 -0.87
N GLU A 158 -26.39 0.13 -0.91
CA GLU A 158 -27.68 0.42 -0.27
C GLU A 158 -28.82 -0.38 -0.92
N GLU A 159 -28.80 -0.53 -2.24
CA GLU A 159 -29.71 -1.39 -3.00
C GLU A 159 -29.51 -2.89 -2.67
N GLU A 160 -28.27 -3.35 -2.53
CA GLU A 160 -28.00 -4.75 -2.17
C GLU A 160 -28.42 -5.05 -0.73
N GLU A 161 -28.14 -4.15 0.22
CA GLU A 161 -28.58 -4.27 1.61
C GLU A 161 -30.10 -4.32 1.74
N THR A 162 -30.82 -3.47 1.01
CA THR A 162 -32.29 -3.45 1.02
C THR A 162 -32.84 -4.77 0.47
N ARG A 163 -32.31 -5.27 -0.65
CA ARG A 163 -32.67 -6.59 -1.19
C ARG A 163 -32.39 -7.74 -0.22
N LEU A 164 -31.23 -7.74 0.43
CA LEU A 164 -30.86 -8.74 1.44
C LEU A 164 -31.80 -8.69 2.66
N ARG A 165 -32.19 -7.50 3.11
CA ARG A 165 -33.14 -7.33 4.21
C ARG A 165 -34.53 -7.85 3.84
N GLU A 166 -34.98 -7.59 2.62
CA GLU A 166 -36.26 -8.11 2.10
C GLU A 166 -36.25 -9.64 2.00
N GLU A 167 -35.20 -10.23 1.41
CA GLU A 167 -35.05 -11.69 1.36
C GLU A 167 -35.02 -12.34 2.74
N LYS A 168 -34.29 -11.74 3.71
CA LYS A 168 -34.28 -12.22 5.10
C LYS A 168 -35.67 -12.15 5.74
N ARG A 169 -36.42 -11.07 5.49
CA ARG A 169 -37.81 -10.95 5.98
C ARG A 169 -38.70 -12.03 5.39
N LEU A 170 -38.63 -12.27 4.08
CA LEU A 170 -39.40 -13.31 3.41
C LEU A 170 -39.05 -14.71 3.93
N LYS A 171 -37.77 -15.02 4.10
CA LYS A 171 -37.30 -16.30 4.69
C LYS A 171 -37.77 -16.47 6.14
N MET A 172 -37.77 -15.41 6.95
CA MET A 172 -38.29 -15.48 8.32
C MET A 172 -39.81 -15.72 8.37
N ILE A 173 -40.57 -15.09 7.48
CA ILE A 173 -42.02 -15.31 7.37
C ILE A 173 -42.29 -16.76 6.97
N GLU A 174 -41.57 -17.28 5.98
CA GLU A 174 -41.68 -18.67 5.53
C GLU A 174 -41.28 -19.67 6.64
N LYS A 175 -40.18 -19.42 7.36
CA LYS A 175 -39.76 -20.26 8.50
C LYS A 175 -40.79 -20.25 9.62
N LYS A 176 -41.37 -19.09 9.95
CA LYS A 176 -42.46 -18.98 10.94
C LYS A 176 -43.70 -19.75 10.48
N ARG A 177 -44.01 -19.73 9.18
CA ARG A 177 -45.13 -20.50 8.62
C ARG A 177 -44.91 -22.00 8.81
N ARG A 178 -43.74 -22.52 8.40
CA ARG A 178 -43.36 -23.93 8.58
C ARG A 178 -43.28 -24.37 10.04
N SER A 179 -42.81 -23.50 10.94
CA SER A 179 -42.73 -23.81 12.38
C SER A 179 -44.11 -23.87 13.05
N LYS A 180 -45.07 -23.03 12.62
CA LYS A 180 -46.48 -23.14 13.05
C LYS A 180 -47.13 -24.41 12.50
N GLU A 181 -46.81 -24.77 11.26
CA GLU A 181 -47.34 -25.96 10.58
C GLU A 181 -46.79 -27.27 11.17
N ASN A 182 -45.51 -27.29 11.57
CA ASN A 182 -44.83 -28.46 12.17
C ASN A 182 -44.93 -28.54 13.71
N GLY A 183 -45.77 -27.72 14.37
CA GLY A 183 -46.03 -27.85 15.81
C GLY A 183 -44.78 -27.74 16.71
N GLY A 184 -44.20 -26.54 16.83
CA GLY A 184 -43.56 -26.05 18.08
C GLY A 184 -42.48 -26.90 18.78
N ALA A 185 -41.81 -27.86 18.12
CA ALA A 185 -40.96 -28.85 18.77
C ALA A 185 -39.43 -28.63 18.62
N GLU A 186 -38.94 -27.41 18.37
CA GLU A 186 -37.50 -27.13 18.52
C GLU A 186 -37.22 -26.65 19.94
N ALA A 187 -37.04 -27.65 20.80
CA ALA A 187 -36.61 -27.54 22.17
C ALA A 187 -35.32 -26.72 22.30
N LYS A 188 -35.36 -25.76 23.23
CA LYS A 188 -34.23 -25.02 23.79
C LYS A 188 -33.13 -26.01 24.22
N GLN A 189 -32.05 -26.11 23.45
CA GLN A 189 -30.91 -26.99 23.75
C GLN A 189 -30.28 -26.57 25.09
N ARG A 190 -30.12 -27.52 26.03
CA ARG A 190 -29.46 -27.27 27.33
C ARG A 190 -28.00 -26.86 27.10
N PRO A 191 -27.48 -25.86 27.83
CA PRO A 191 -26.08 -25.46 27.74
C PRO A 191 -25.15 -26.58 28.23
N TYR A 192 -24.14 -26.90 27.43
CA TYR A 192 -23.18 -27.99 27.59
C TYR A 192 -22.36 -27.97 28.90
N TYR A 193 -22.38 -26.86 29.63
CA TYR A 193 -21.58 -26.63 30.84
C TYR A 193 -22.22 -27.14 32.14
N ALA A 194 -23.39 -27.81 32.06
CA ALA A 194 -24.17 -28.23 33.22
C ALA A 194 -23.50 -29.32 34.08
N ASP A 195 -22.55 -30.09 33.52
CA ASP A 195 -21.98 -31.29 34.17
C ASP A 195 -20.49 -31.14 34.58
N TYR A 196 -19.97 -29.91 34.74
CA TYR A 196 -18.55 -29.69 35.10
C TYR A 196 -18.24 -29.83 36.60
N SER A 197 -17.03 -30.32 36.92
CA SER A 197 -16.47 -30.26 38.28
C SER A 197 -16.22 -28.80 38.70
N PRO A 198 -16.31 -28.45 39.99
CA PRO A 198 -16.26 -27.05 40.45
C PRO A 198 -14.94 -26.35 40.12
N VAL A 199 -13.82 -27.08 40.15
CA VAL A 199 -12.49 -26.55 39.76
C VAL A 199 -12.43 -26.27 38.25
N ARG A 200 -12.98 -27.16 37.42
CA ARG A 200 -13.01 -26.97 35.97
C ARG A 200 -13.96 -25.85 35.55
N LEU A 201 -15.07 -25.68 36.29
CA LEU A 201 -16.01 -24.58 36.10
C LEU A 201 -15.37 -23.22 36.45
N TYR A 202 -14.56 -23.16 37.52
CA TYR A 202 -13.84 -21.93 37.88
C TYR A 202 -12.82 -21.54 36.80
N ILE A 203 -11.99 -22.50 36.33
CA ILE A 203 -11.03 -22.27 35.24
C ILE A 203 -11.75 -21.88 33.95
N HIS A 204 -12.86 -22.55 33.63
CA HIS A 204 -13.69 -22.21 32.45
C HIS A 204 -14.25 -20.78 32.54
N THR A 205 -14.73 -20.38 33.71
CA THR A 205 -15.24 -19.02 33.96
C THR A 205 -14.13 -17.98 33.83
N LEU A 206 -12.93 -18.28 34.33
CA LEU A 206 -11.75 -17.41 34.21
C LEU A 206 -11.29 -17.28 32.75
N CYS A 207 -11.19 -18.38 32.01
CA CYS A 207 -10.78 -18.41 30.60
C CYS A 207 -11.81 -17.80 29.65
N THR A 208 -13.08 -17.74 30.03
CA THR A 208 -14.15 -17.10 29.26
C THR A 208 -14.35 -15.63 29.68
N SER A 209 -13.54 -15.13 30.62
CA SER A 209 -13.67 -13.77 31.10
C SER A 209 -13.02 -12.77 30.14
N HIS A 210 -13.75 -11.72 29.80
CA HIS A 210 -13.27 -10.61 28.97
C HIS A 210 -12.03 -9.92 29.56
N TYR A 211 -11.83 -9.98 30.87
CA TYR A 211 -10.65 -9.42 31.55
C TYR A 211 -9.36 -10.17 31.19
N LEU A 212 -9.42 -11.50 31.05
CA LEU A 212 -8.26 -12.30 30.65
C LEU A 212 -7.89 -12.01 29.19
N ASP A 213 -8.87 -11.91 28.30
CA ASP A 213 -8.63 -11.56 26.90
C ASP A 213 -8.03 -10.15 26.76
N LEU A 214 -8.57 -9.14 27.46
CA LEU A 214 -7.98 -7.79 27.51
C LEU A 214 -6.53 -7.78 28.03
N PHE A 215 -6.24 -8.59 29.06
CA PHE A 215 -4.89 -8.71 29.60
C PHE A 215 -3.92 -9.29 28.57
N ILE A 216 -4.31 -10.36 27.86
CA ILE A 216 -3.49 -10.97 26.80
C ILE A 216 -3.27 -9.97 25.65
N THR A 217 -4.30 -9.24 25.25
CA THR A 217 -4.19 -8.21 24.20
C THR A 217 -3.25 -7.07 24.61
N PHE A 218 -3.28 -6.64 25.88
CA PHE A 218 -2.32 -5.68 26.41
C PHE A 218 -0.87 -6.19 26.34
N ILE A 219 -0.63 -7.46 26.71
CA ILE A 219 0.69 -8.08 26.64
C ILE A 219 1.19 -8.21 25.19
N ILE A 220 0.30 -8.50 24.23
CA ILE A 220 0.63 -8.51 22.79
C ILE A 220 1.07 -7.11 22.34
N CYS A 221 0.34 -6.06 22.71
CA CYS A 221 0.71 -4.68 22.38
C CYS A 221 2.10 -4.31 22.91
N ILE A 222 2.42 -4.68 24.15
CA ILE A 222 3.76 -4.46 24.70
C ILE A 222 4.79 -5.28 23.92
N ASN A 223 4.51 -6.53 23.56
CA ASN A 223 5.44 -7.34 22.76
C ASN A 223 5.76 -6.68 21.40
N VAL A 224 4.74 -6.17 20.70
CA VAL A 224 4.92 -5.43 19.44
C VAL A 224 5.75 -4.16 19.65
N PHE A 225 5.51 -3.44 20.75
CA PHE A 225 6.29 -2.27 21.09
C PHE A 225 7.76 -2.64 21.32
N THR A 226 8.05 -3.73 22.04
CA THR A 226 9.43 -4.20 22.25
C THR A 226 10.13 -4.60 20.95
N MET A 227 9.41 -5.18 19.98
CA MET A 227 9.96 -5.46 18.64
C MET A 227 10.29 -4.18 17.87
N SER A 228 9.53 -3.12 18.10
CA SER A 228 9.71 -1.84 17.42
C SER A 228 10.91 -1.04 17.94
N ILE A 229 11.44 -1.40 19.12
CA ILE A 229 12.64 -0.78 19.72
C ILE A 229 13.93 -1.37 19.14
N GLU A 230 13.89 -2.58 18.57
CA GLU A 230 15.06 -3.22 17.96
C GLU A 230 15.68 -2.31 16.89
N HIS A 231 16.97 -1.99 17.04
CA HIS A 231 17.67 -1.10 16.11
C HIS A 231 19.06 -1.64 15.73
N TYR A 232 19.57 -1.19 14.58
CA TYR A 232 20.90 -1.56 14.12
C TYR A 232 21.98 -1.03 15.09
N ASN A 233 23.00 -1.85 15.37
CA ASN A 233 24.07 -1.57 16.35
C ASN A 233 23.54 -1.22 17.76
N GLN A 234 22.60 -2.01 18.27
CA GLN A 234 22.12 -1.87 19.65
C GLN A 234 23.17 -2.27 20.70
N PRO A 235 23.19 -1.59 21.86
CA PRO A 235 24.10 -1.95 22.92
C PRO A 235 23.71 -3.30 23.54
N LYS A 236 24.71 -4.07 23.99
CA LYS A 236 24.52 -5.45 24.48
C LYS A 236 23.49 -5.56 25.61
N TYR A 237 23.40 -4.55 26.49
CA TYR A 237 22.40 -4.54 27.57
C TYR A 237 20.97 -4.51 27.03
N LEU A 238 20.72 -3.81 25.92
CA LEU A 238 19.38 -3.69 25.35
C LEU A 238 18.98 -5.01 24.69
N GLU A 239 19.92 -5.66 24.00
CA GLU A 239 19.74 -7.00 23.44
C GLU A 239 19.41 -8.03 24.52
N GLU A 240 20.13 -8.02 25.64
CA GLU A 240 19.85 -8.89 26.78
C GLU A 240 18.47 -8.63 27.38
N VAL A 241 18.10 -7.37 27.63
CA VAL A 241 16.78 -7.01 28.18
C VAL A 241 15.66 -7.44 27.24
N LEU A 242 15.78 -7.19 25.93
CA LEU A 242 14.80 -7.60 24.92
C LEU A 242 14.67 -9.14 24.87
N LYS A 243 15.77 -9.88 24.99
CA LYS A 243 15.77 -11.34 25.07
C LYS A 243 14.99 -11.85 26.29
N TYR A 244 15.25 -11.29 27.48
CA TYR A 244 14.52 -11.66 28.69
C TYR A 244 13.02 -11.29 28.60
N CYS A 245 12.68 -10.12 28.08
CA CYS A 245 11.29 -9.74 27.83
C CYS A 245 10.58 -10.75 26.92
N ASN A 246 11.23 -11.19 25.83
CA ASN A 246 10.67 -12.18 24.92
C ASN A 246 10.43 -13.55 25.55
N TYR A 247 11.29 -13.97 26.47
CA TYR A 247 11.07 -15.18 27.27
C TYR A 247 9.83 -15.04 28.16
N VAL A 248 9.70 -13.92 28.88
CA VAL A 248 8.55 -13.63 29.76
C VAL A 248 7.24 -13.64 28.97
N PHE A 249 7.18 -12.97 27.80
CA PHE A 249 5.97 -12.97 26.97
C PHE A 249 5.59 -14.38 26.49
N THR A 250 6.59 -15.17 26.09
CA THR A 250 6.35 -16.55 25.64
C THR A 250 5.84 -17.42 26.79
N CYS A 251 6.37 -17.25 28.00
CA CYS A 251 5.89 -17.95 29.19
C CYS A 251 4.42 -17.64 29.50
N ILE A 252 4.02 -16.36 29.43
CA ILE A 252 2.62 -15.93 29.62
C ILE A 252 1.70 -16.62 28.60
N PHE A 253 2.08 -16.66 27.31
CA PHE A 253 1.28 -17.33 26.28
C PHE A 253 1.22 -18.86 26.45
N VAL A 254 2.28 -19.49 26.96
CA VAL A 254 2.25 -20.93 27.30
C VAL A 254 1.25 -21.18 28.43
N VAL A 255 1.28 -20.38 29.49
CA VAL A 255 0.35 -20.51 30.62
C VAL A 255 -1.10 -20.32 30.16
N GLU A 256 -1.37 -19.31 29.32
CA GLU A 256 -2.67 -19.09 28.70
C GLU A 256 -3.15 -20.33 27.93
N ALA A 257 -2.32 -20.88 27.05
CA ALA A 257 -2.67 -22.04 26.24
C ALA A 257 -2.97 -23.28 27.11
N LEU A 258 -2.20 -23.49 28.18
CA LEU A 258 -2.44 -24.58 29.15
C LEU A 258 -3.75 -24.39 29.92
N LEU A 259 -4.05 -23.16 30.36
CA LEU A 259 -5.32 -22.83 31.01
C LEU A 259 -6.51 -23.10 30.09
N LYS A 260 -6.44 -22.67 28.82
CA LYS A 260 -7.50 -22.92 27.82
C LYS A 260 -7.63 -24.42 27.49
N LEU A 261 -6.52 -25.15 27.39
CA LEU A 261 -6.54 -26.60 27.17
C LEU A 261 -7.23 -27.34 28.31
N SER A 262 -6.97 -26.96 29.57
CA SER A 262 -7.59 -27.55 30.75
C SER A 262 -9.08 -27.21 30.89
N ALA A 263 -9.50 -26.01 30.48
CA ALA A 263 -10.90 -25.58 30.50
C ALA A 263 -11.76 -26.35 29.48
N PHE A 264 -11.39 -26.29 28.20
CA PHE A 264 -12.21 -26.80 27.09
C PHE A 264 -12.02 -28.29 26.83
N GLY A 265 -10.90 -28.88 27.27
CA GLY A 265 -10.51 -30.25 26.96
C GLY A 265 -10.01 -30.41 25.52
N ILE A 266 -9.20 -31.46 25.30
CA ILE A 266 -8.44 -31.68 24.07
C ILE A 266 -9.34 -31.68 22.82
N GLN A 267 -10.46 -32.41 22.81
CA GLN A 267 -11.27 -32.58 21.61
C GLN A 267 -11.95 -31.30 21.10
N ARG A 268 -12.40 -30.42 22.00
CA ARG A 268 -13.08 -29.17 21.61
C ARG A 268 -12.07 -28.07 21.32
N PHE A 269 -10.95 -28.04 22.05
CA PHE A 269 -9.85 -27.11 21.81
C PHE A 269 -9.35 -27.17 20.37
N PHE A 270 -9.15 -28.38 19.83
CA PHE A 270 -8.73 -28.56 18.43
C PHE A 270 -9.83 -28.34 17.39
N LYS A 271 -11.09 -28.14 17.76
CA LYS A 271 -12.16 -27.85 16.78
C LYS A 271 -12.27 -26.36 16.45
N ASP A 272 -11.84 -25.51 17.36
CA ASP A 272 -11.87 -24.06 17.20
C ASP A 272 -10.60 -23.56 16.49
N ARG A 273 -10.77 -22.86 15.36
CA ARG A 273 -9.67 -22.34 14.54
C ARG A 273 -8.80 -21.35 15.29
N TRP A 274 -9.39 -20.56 16.19
CA TRP A 274 -8.66 -19.56 16.97
C TRP A 274 -7.76 -20.18 18.03
N ASN A 275 -8.20 -21.28 18.64
CA ASN A 275 -7.39 -22.02 19.61
C ASN A 275 -6.28 -22.85 18.92
N GLN A 276 -6.52 -23.34 17.68
CA GLN A 276 -5.46 -23.94 16.87
C GLN A 276 -4.35 -22.93 16.52
N LEU A 277 -4.73 -21.71 16.14
CA LEU A 277 -3.79 -20.62 15.85
C LEU A 277 -2.97 -20.27 17.11
N ASP A 278 -3.61 -20.22 18.27
CA ASP A 278 -2.97 -19.94 19.56
C ASP A 278 -1.86 -20.96 19.90
N ILE A 279 -2.15 -22.27 19.83
CA ILE A 279 -1.13 -23.31 20.03
C ILE A 279 -0.02 -23.23 18.98
N GLY A 280 -0.36 -22.95 17.72
CA GLY A 280 0.63 -22.80 16.65
C GLY A 280 1.63 -21.66 16.94
N ILE A 281 1.13 -20.52 17.44
CA ILE A 281 1.97 -19.37 17.81
C ILE A 281 2.87 -19.70 19.00
N VAL A 282 2.36 -20.39 20.01
CA VAL A 282 3.16 -20.83 21.17
C VAL A 282 4.26 -21.79 20.74
N ALA A 283 3.93 -22.79 19.91
CA ALA A 283 4.90 -23.76 19.41
C ALA A 283 6.00 -23.08 18.57
N LEU A 284 5.63 -22.19 17.65
CA LEU A 284 6.56 -21.45 16.81
C LEU A 284 7.47 -20.53 17.64
N SER A 285 6.93 -19.94 18.71
CA SER A 285 7.70 -19.12 19.66
C SER A 285 8.75 -19.91 20.42
N ILE A 286 8.42 -21.13 20.86
CA ILE A 286 9.36 -22.04 21.54
C ILE A 286 10.47 -22.47 20.57
N VAL A 287 10.10 -22.83 19.34
CA VAL A 287 11.07 -23.20 18.29
C VAL A 287 11.98 -22.00 17.96
N GLY A 288 11.44 -20.79 17.86
CA GLY A 288 12.21 -19.58 17.62
C GLY A 288 13.29 -19.35 18.68
N ILE A 289 12.94 -19.48 19.96
CA ILE A 289 13.89 -19.37 21.08
C ILE A 289 14.94 -20.50 21.03
N ALA A 290 14.51 -21.75 20.78
CA ALA A 290 15.41 -22.89 20.71
C ALA A 290 16.45 -22.76 19.58
N LEU A 291 16.06 -22.23 18.43
CA LEU A 291 16.96 -21.96 17.30
C LEU A 291 17.97 -20.85 17.61
N GLU A 292 17.54 -19.82 18.34
CA GLU A 292 18.38 -18.70 18.77
C GLU A 292 19.48 -19.16 19.76
N GLU A 293 19.14 -20.06 20.70
CA GLU A 293 20.08 -20.62 21.67
C GLU A 293 21.06 -21.64 21.07
N LEU A 294 20.61 -22.45 20.09
CA LEU A 294 21.46 -23.48 19.49
C LEU A 294 22.45 -22.93 18.45
N LYS A 295 22.45 -21.61 18.19
CA LYS A 295 23.25 -20.95 17.13
C LYS A 295 23.16 -21.66 15.77
N MET A 296 22.09 -22.44 15.54
CA MET A 296 21.86 -23.16 14.29
C MET A 296 21.19 -22.22 13.28
N SER A 297 21.88 -21.14 12.94
CA SER A 297 21.42 -20.14 11.97
C SER A 297 21.40 -20.66 10.52
N SER A 298 21.82 -21.90 10.28
CA SER A 298 21.98 -22.51 8.96
C SER A 298 20.88 -23.48 8.54
N ALA A 299 19.98 -23.91 9.44
CA ALA A 299 19.02 -24.97 9.14
C ALA A 299 17.63 -24.48 8.67
N LEU A 300 17.24 -23.23 8.95
CA LEU A 300 15.95 -22.68 8.52
C LEU A 300 16.08 -21.21 8.10
N PRO A 301 15.63 -20.83 6.88
CA PRO A 301 15.70 -19.46 6.36
C PRO A 301 14.57 -18.57 6.91
N ILE A 302 14.16 -18.78 8.17
CA ILE A 302 13.06 -18.03 8.79
C ILE A 302 13.67 -17.08 9.80
N ASN A 303 13.58 -15.78 9.53
CA ASN A 303 13.99 -14.76 10.49
C ASN A 303 13.11 -14.86 11.76
N PRO A 304 13.70 -14.97 12.96
CA PRO A 304 12.95 -15.07 14.22
C PRO A 304 12.02 -13.86 14.46
N THR A 305 12.31 -12.71 13.85
CA THR A 305 11.47 -11.52 13.86
C THR A 305 10.09 -11.75 13.21
N ILE A 306 10.00 -12.57 12.15
CA ILE A 306 8.72 -12.87 11.49
C ILE A 306 7.82 -13.69 12.41
N ILE A 307 8.40 -14.64 13.16
CA ILE A 307 7.69 -15.47 14.15
C ILE A 307 7.05 -14.60 15.24
N ARG A 308 7.75 -13.52 15.63
CA ARG A 308 7.28 -12.56 16.64
C ARG A 308 6.12 -11.69 16.12
N ILE A 309 6.14 -11.28 14.84
CA ILE A 309 5.05 -10.51 14.20
C ILE A 309 3.77 -11.33 14.05
N MET A 310 3.85 -12.65 13.86
CA MET A 310 2.68 -13.52 13.77
C MET A 310 1.77 -13.45 15.00
N ARG A 311 2.28 -13.01 16.16
CA ARG A 311 1.50 -12.80 17.40
C ARG A 311 0.45 -11.70 17.26
N VAL A 312 0.66 -10.71 16.37
CA VAL A 312 -0.29 -9.62 16.09
C VAL A 312 -1.58 -10.14 15.46
N LEU A 313 -1.53 -11.30 14.77
CA LEU A 313 -2.72 -11.93 14.19
C LEU A 313 -3.74 -12.36 15.25
N ARG A 314 -3.34 -12.48 16.52
CA ARG A 314 -4.27 -12.75 17.62
C ARG A 314 -5.27 -11.62 17.84
N ILE A 315 -4.93 -10.38 17.50
CA ILE A 315 -5.86 -9.23 17.60
C ILE A 315 -7.08 -9.43 16.70
N ALA A 316 -6.93 -10.14 15.57
CA ALA A 316 -8.04 -10.43 14.68
C ALA A 316 -9.10 -11.36 15.30
N ARG A 317 -8.77 -12.08 16.39
CA ARG A 317 -9.72 -12.89 17.16
C ARG A 317 -10.73 -12.03 17.92
N ASP A 318 -10.31 -10.86 18.39
CA ASP A 318 -11.14 -9.98 19.23
C ASP A 318 -12.07 -9.08 18.38
N THR A 319 -11.86 -9.05 17.05
CA THR A 319 -12.64 -8.24 16.11
C THR A 319 -13.82 -8.98 15.46
N ASP A 320 -13.91 -10.31 15.64
CA ASP A 320 -14.98 -11.19 15.10
C ASP A 320 -16.03 -11.55 16.17
#